data_AF-A0A2E4YPZ3-F1
#
_entry.id   AF-A0A2E4YPZ3-F1
#
_cell.length_a   1.000
_cell.length_b   1.000
_cell.length_c   1.000
_cell.angle_alpha   90.00
_cell.angle_beta   90.00
_cell.angle_gamma   90.00
#
_symmetry.space_group_name_H-M   'P 1'
#
loop_
_entity.id
_entity.type
_entity.pdbx_description
1 polymer ?
#
loop_
_entity_poly.entity_id
_entity_poly.type
_entity_poly.pdbx_seq_one_letter_code
_entity_poly.pdbx_strand_id
1 'polypeptide(L)'
;MNFLRLFLFFTAFASCLFFCAQDINGLSDQLILLQENISNKSFVKSWKKNKKSWENSCKSAQTNNELINLANKLINVYNSSADGSLFKIPDIKFDAICNALLNLIDQFPSSELSFTNSSLEKWKDNMRVLITTEQNRLLEIEKAEELEKSKSRVLLADSLIDLFIENYASVFDGANKGSFSELISTSSQASLYKVNLDFGSIANCSVVIDEDGVYELILVYSTSSDEQLANLIMEKCYKYISSHLKEGFKESKMFDGNYQTNFIKVFDFQGQKFADTAKHPKIQLGVKKESFEVYFIVTEPLFRR
;
A
#
# COMPACT_ATOMS: atom_id res chain seq x y z
N MET A 1 -12.32 -21.33 -10.52
CA MET A 1 -12.07 -20.46 -9.36
C MET A 1 -11.46 -19.10 -9.68
N ASN A 2 -10.69 -18.92 -10.77
CA ASN A 2 -10.06 -17.62 -11.09
C ASN A 2 -11.03 -16.51 -11.52
N PHE A 3 -12.17 -16.85 -12.14
CA PHE A 3 -13.14 -15.86 -12.61
C PHE A 3 -13.89 -15.14 -11.47
N LEU A 4 -14.19 -15.86 -10.38
CA LEU A 4 -14.87 -15.30 -9.21
C LEU A 4 -13.94 -14.35 -8.42
N ARG A 5 -12.64 -14.66 -8.37
CA ARG A 5 -11.61 -13.81 -7.74
C ARG A 5 -11.36 -12.54 -8.55
N LEU A 6 -11.30 -12.64 -9.89
CA LEU A 6 -11.16 -11.47 -10.77
C LEU A 6 -12.40 -10.57 -10.73
N PHE A 7 -13.60 -11.17 -10.66
CA PHE A 7 -14.86 -10.44 -10.55
C PHE A 7 -14.98 -9.71 -9.20
N LEU A 8 -14.62 -10.35 -8.08
CA LEU A 8 -14.61 -9.71 -6.76
C LEU A 8 -13.61 -8.54 -6.70
N PHE A 9 -12.43 -8.69 -7.31
CA PHE A 9 -11.44 -7.62 -7.43
C PHE A 9 -11.95 -6.43 -8.26
N PHE A 10 -12.61 -6.69 -9.39
CA PHE A 10 -13.22 -5.64 -10.21
C PHE A 10 -14.41 -4.96 -9.52
N THR A 11 -15.23 -5.69 -8.76
CA THR A 11 -16.33 -5.09 -8.01
C THR A 11 -15.87 -4.27 -6.82
N ALA A 12 -14.78 -4.65 -6.15
CA ALA A 12 -14.16 -3.87 -5.08
C ALA A 12 -13.47 -2.60 -5.63
N PHE A 13 -12.84 -2.70 -6.81
CA PHE A 13 -12.26 -1.54 -7.49
C PHE A 13 -13.34 -0.58 -8.01
N ALA A 14 -14.44 -1.10 -8.56
CA ALA A 14 -15.56 -0.29 -9.03
C ALA A 14 -16.31 0.39 -7.88
N SER A 15 -16.48 -0.26 -6.72
CA SER A 15 -17.11 0.36 -5.56
C SER A 15 -16.23 1.44 -4.91
N CYS A 16 -14.90 1.36 -5.04
CA CYS A 16 -14.00 2.46 -4.67
C CYS A 16 -14.11 3.65 -5.65
N LEU A 17 -14.30 3.39 -6.95
CA LEU A 17 -14.47 4.44 -7.96
C LEU A 17 -15.79 5.23 -7.84
N PHE A 18 -16.82 4.67 -7.21
CA PHE A 18 -18.09 5.37 -6.99
C PHE A 18 -18.05 6.44 -5.88
N PHE A 19 -16.94 6.55 -5.14
CA PHE A 19 -16.75 7.64 -4.18
C PHE A 19 -16.06 8.88 -4.79
N CYS A 20 -15.72 8.90 -6.08
CA CYS A 20 -14.73 9.80 -6.69
C CYS A 20 -15.19 11.19 -7.16
N ALA A 21 -16.07 11.90 -6.44
CA ALA A 21 -16.32 13.30 -6.79
C ALA A 21 -16.35 14.18 -5.55
N GLN A 22 -15.63 15.31 -5.62
CA GLN A 22 -15.94 16.46 -4.78
C GLN A 22 -17.42 16.82 -4.96
N ASP A 23 -18.03 17.51 -4.00
CA ASP A 23 -19.39 18.01 -4.18
C ASP A 23 -19.41 19.10 -5.27
N ILE A 24 -19.48 18.66 -6.52
CA ILE A 24 -19.44 19.49 -7.72
C ILE A 24 -20.56 20.51 -7.68
N ASN A 25 -21.73 20.13 -7.17
CA ASN A 25 -22.87 21.02 -7.01
C ASN A 25 -22.56 22.10 -5.97
N GLY A 26 -22.10 21.70 -4.79
CA GLY A 26 -21.68 22.63 -3.73
C GLY A 26 -20.60 23.61 -4.21
N LEU A 27 -19.62 23.14 -4.97
CA LEU A 27 -18.52 23.95 -5.51
C LEU A 27 -18.95 24.88 -6.65
N SER A 28 -19.83 24.39 -7.54
CA SER A 28 -20.49 25.20 -8.54
C SER A 28 -21.21 26.39 -7.90
N ASP A 29 -21.97 26.15 -6.83
CA ASP A 29 -22.69 27.20 -6.11
C ASP A 29 -21.74 28.23 -5.50
N GLN A 30 -20.61 27.81 -4.92
CA GLN A 30 -19.61 28.74 -4.38
C GLN A 30 -18.92 29.57 -5.47
N LEU A 31 -18.63 28.96 -6.63
CA LEU A 31 -18.04 29.65 -7.78
C LEU A 31 -19.01 30.68 -8.40
N ILE A 32 -20.30 30.33 -8.51
CA ILE A 32 -21.35 31.28 -8.93
C ILE A 32 -21.45 32.42 -7.93
N LEU A 33 -21.49 32.12 -6.63
CA LEU A 33 -21.61 33.13 -5.57
C LEU A 33 -20.40 34.08 -5.55
N LEU A 34 -19.19 33.58 -5.82
CA LEU A 34 -18.00 34.41 -6.03
C LEU A 34 -18.19 35.35 -7.22
N GLN A 35 -18.60 34.81 -8.39
CA GLN A 35 -18.83 35.61 -9.59
C GLN A 35 -19.84 36.73 -9.33
N GLU A 36 -20.96 36.43 -8.68
CA GLU A 36 -22.02 37.40 -8.37
C GLU A 36 -21.52 38.56 -7.52
N ASN A 37 -20.46 38.35 -6.75
CA ASN A 37 -19.88 39.34 -5.86
C ASN A 37 -18.66 40.08 -6.42
N ILE A 38 -18.28 39.86 -7.69
CA ILE A 38 -17.27 40.69 -8.35
C ILE A 38 -17.94 41.99 -8.81
N SER A 39 -17.55 43.11 -8.21
CA SER A 39 -18.16 44.43 -8.42
C SER A 39 -17.39 45.34 -9.40
N ASN A 40 -16.24 44.88 -9.91
CA ASN A 40 -15.46 45.60 -10.91
C ASN A 40 -16.34 45.96 -12.13
N LYS A 41 -16.50 47.26 -12.41
CA LYS A 41 -17.42 47.76 -13.44
C LYS A 41 -17.06 47.29 -14.85
N SER A 42 -15.76 47.23 -15.17
CA SER A 42 -15.27 46.80 -16.49
C SER A 42 -15.53 45.32 -16.71
N PHE A 43 -15.29 44.50 -15.68
CA PHE A 43 -15.66 43.09 -15.67
C PHE A 43 -17.16 42.90 -15.85
N VAL A 44 -17.99 43.52 -15.00
CA VAL A 44 -19.46 43.35 -15.05
C VAL A 44 -20.02 43.68 -16.43
N LYS A 45 -19.51 44.75 -17.06
CA LYS A 45 -19.90 45.14 -18.42
C LYS A 45 -19.50 44.09 -19.46
N SER A 46 -18.29 43.54 -19.35
CA SER A 46 -17.74 42.54 -20.29
C SER A 46 -18.38 41.15 -20.10
N TRP A 47 -18.70 40.80 -18.86
CA TRP A 47 -19.25 39.49 -18.48
C TRP A 47 -20.75 39.35 -18.76
N LYS A 48 -21.49 40.48 -18.88
CA LYS A 48 -22.96 40.52 -18.99
C LYS A 48 -23.56 39.54 -20.00
N LYS A 49 -22.93 39.36 -21.17
CA LYS A 49 -23.42 38.45 -22.21
C LYS A 49 -23.14 36.97 -21.91
N ASN A 50 -22.05 36.68 -21.20
CA ASN A 50 -21.61 35.32 -20.89
C ASN A 50 -22.24 34.79 -19.60
N LYS A 51 -22.60 35.66 -18.65
CA LYS A 51 -23.06 35.33 -17.29
C LYS A 51 -24.02 34.15 -17.25
N LYS A 52 -25.20 34.27 -17.88
CA LYS A 52 -26.26 33.26 -17.79
C LYS A 52 -25.85 31.90 -18.37
N SER A 53 -25.14 31.91 -19.50
CA SER A 53 -24.64 30.68 -20.13
C SER A 53 -23.57 29.99 -19.26
N TRP A 54 -22.72 30.78 -18.61
CA TRP A 54 -21.67 30.29 -17.73
C TRP A 54 -22.25 29.72 -16.43
N GLU A 55 -23.22 30.39 -15.80
CA GLU A 55 -23.92 29.87 -14.61
C GLU A 55 -24.60 28.53 -14.90
N ASN A 56 -25.24 28.39 -16.06
CA ASN A 56 -25.82 27.12 -16.49
C ASN A 56 -24.75 26.04 -16.70
N SER A 57 -23.56 26.43 -17.18
CA SER A 57 -22.44 25.50 -17.35
C SER A 57 -21.88 25.05 -16.00
N CYS A 58 -21.80 25.95 -15.01
CA CYS A 58 -21.43 25.59 -13.64
C CYS A 58 -22.42 24.58 -13.06
N LYS A 59 -23.73 24.85 -13.16
CA LYS A 59 -24.79 23.97 -12.65
C LYS A 59 -24.88 22.61 -13.34
N SER A 60 -24.29 22.46 -14.52
CA SER A 60 -24.27 21.20 -15.28
C SER A 60 -22.92 20.51 -15.26
N ALA A 61 -21.92 21.08 -14.58
CA ALA A 61 -20.63 20.44 -14.41
C ALA A 61 -20.78 19.13 -13.62
N GLN A 62 -20.03 18.12 -14.04
CA GLN A 62 -19.98 16.79 -13.41
C GLN A 62 -18.58 16.46 -12.89
N THR A 63 -17.57 17.28 -13.23
CA THR A 63 -16.17 17.03 -12.89
C THR A 63 -15.47 18.27 -12.36
N ASN A 64 -14.43 18.07 -11.57
CA ASN A 64 -13.54 19.16 -11.12
C ASN A 64 -12.91 19.90 -12.31
N ASN A 65 -12.51 19.17 -13.34
CA ASN A 65 -11.91 19.74 -14.55
C ASN A 65 -12.84 20.72 -15.27
N GLU A 66 -14.13 20.39 -15.36
CA GLU A 66 -15.12 21.32 -15.92
C GLU A 66 -15.23 22.58 -15.08
N LEU A 67 -15.29 22.46 -13.75
CA LEU A 67 -15.34 23.62 -12.86
C LEU A 67 -14.05 24.47 -12.90
N ILE A 68 -12.87 23.84 -13.02
CA ILE A 68 -11.59 24.55 -13.19
C ILE A 68 -11.58 25.34 -14.49
N ASN A 69 -12.03 24.74 -15.59
CA ASN A 69 -12.15 25.42 -16.88
C ASN A 69 -13.12 26.61 -16.80
N LEU A 70 -14.23 26.45 -16.08
CA LEU A 70 -15.20 27.52 -15.86
C LEU A 70 -14.64 28.63 -14.97
N ALA A 71 -13.91 28.30 -13.91
CA ALA A 71 -13.22 29.27 -13.07
C ALA A 71 -12.13 30.03 -13.83
N ASN A 72 -11.31 29.34 -14.62
CA ASN A 72 -10.28 29.96 -15.47
C ASN A 72 -10.90 30.85 -16.57
N LYS A 73 -12.08 30.49 -17.10
CA LYS A 73 -12.83 31.37 -18.00
C LYS A 73 -13.27 32.66 -17.31
N LEU A 74 -13.72 32.58 -16.06
CA LEU A 74 -14.07 33.74 -15.24
C LEU A 74 -12.82 34.63 -15.01
N ILE A 75 -11.71 34.02 -14.56
CA ILE A 75 -10.42 34.68 -14.30
C ILE A 75 -9.89 35.39 -15.55
N ASN A 76 -9.90 34.71 -16.69
CA ASN A 76 -9.40 35.26 -17.94
C ASN A 76 -10.21 36.50 -18.40
N VAL A 77 -11.54 36.45 -18.32
CA VAL A 77 -12.36 37.62 -18.66
C VAL A 77 -12.17 38.75 -17.65
N TYR A 78 -12.05 38.44 -16.37
CA TYR A 78 -11.72 39.44 -15.35
C TYR A 78 -10.38 40.14 -15.68
N ASN A 79 -9.29 39.37 -15.84
CA ASN A 79 -7.97 39.92 -16.15
C ASN A 79 -7.94 40.72 -17.45
N SER A 80 -8.66 40.28 -18.48
CA SER A 80 -8.74 41.00 -19.77
C SER A 80 -9.56 42.29 -19.66
N SER A 81 -10.54 42.32 -18.77
CA SER A 81 -11.40 43.50 -18.56
C SER A 81 -10.80 44.53 -17.60
N ALA A 82 -9.90 44.08 -16.72
CA ALA A 82 -9.23 44.88 -15.72
C ALA A 82 -7.87 45.43 -16.20
N ASP A 83 -7.67 45.61 -17.52
CA ASP A 83 -6.39 45.90 -18.20
C ASP A 83 -5.54 47.08 -17.66
N GLY A 84 -6.05 47.88 -16.71
CA GLY A 84 -5.31 48.89 -15.95
C GLY A 84 -4.82 48.46 -14.57
N SER A 85 -5.08 47.23 -14.13
CA SER A 85 -4.60 46.70 -12.84
C SER A 85 -3.14 46.27 -12.95
N LEU A 86 -2.33 46.63 -11.96
CA LEU A 86 -0.95 46.14 -11.83
C LEU A 86 -0.87 44.64 -11.46
N PHE A 87 -2.02 44.01 -11.21
CA PHE A 87 -2.13 42.64 -10.73
C PHE A 87 -3.09 41.84 -11.60
N LYS A 88 -2.67 40.64 -12.02
CA LYS A 88 -3.50 39.66 -12.73
C LYS A 88 -3.64 38.41 -11.87
N ILE A 89 -4.86 37.89 -11.81
CA ILE A 89 -5.17 36.65 -11.10
C ILE A 89 -4.65 35.46 -11.93
N PRO A 90 -3.76 34.60 -11.42
CA PRO A 90 -3.32 33.41 -12.13
C PRO A 90 -4.47 32.40 -12.34
N ASP A 91 -4.38 31.63 -13.44
CA ASP A 91 -5.27 30.48 -13.65
C ASP A 91 -5.06 29.42 -12.56
N ILE A 92 -6.15 28.76 -12.19
CA ILE A 92 -6.17 27.57 -11.33
C ILE A 92 -5.55 26.40 -12.09
N LYS A 93 -4.61 25.71 -11.44
CA LYS A 93 -3.81 24.61 -12.01
C LYS A 93 -4.01 23.25 -11.33
N PHE A 94 -4.95 23.12 -10.39
CA PHE A 94 -5.06 21.93 -9.54
C PHE A 94 -6.49 21.42 -9.39
N ASP A 95 -6.64 20.10 -9.32
CA ASP A 95 -7.93 19.39 -9.27
C ASP A 95 -8.67 19.53 -7.93
N ALA A 96 -7.99 20.00 -6.89
CA ALA A 96 -8.58 20.26 -5.57
C ALA A 96 -9.29 21.63 -5.52
N ILE A 97 -10.36 21.80 -6.29
CA ILE A 97 -10.98 23.11 -6.55
C ILE A 97 -11.49 23.81 -5.28
N CYS A 98 -11.81 23.09 -4.20
CA CYS A 98 -12.17 23.70 -2.90
C CYS A 98 -11.07 24.65 -2.39
N ASN A 99 -9.81 24.20 -2.40
CA ASN A 99 -8.68 25.03 -1.98
C ASN A 99 -8.42 26.16 -2.98
N ALA A 100 -8.69 25.92 -4.26
CA ALA A 100 -8.52 26.90 -5.32
C ALA A 100 -9.47 28.07 -5.15
N LEU A 101 -10.75 27.78 -4.97
CA LEU A 101 -11.77 28.80 -4.77
C LEU A 101 -11.49 29.59 -3.50
N LEU A 102 -11.17 28.90 -2.38
CA LEU A 102 -10.85 29.58 -1.13
C LEU A 102 -9.67 30.54 -1.27
N ASN A 103 -8.62 30.15 -2.01
CA ASN A 103 -7.48 31.04 -2.28
C ASN A 103 -7.81 32.12 -3.33
N LEU A 104 -8.71 31.82 -4.27
CA LEU A 104 -9.08 32.72 -5.36
C LEU A 104 -9.77 33.98 -4.83
N ILE A 105 -10.61 33.86 -3.80
CA ILE A 105 -11.30 35.03 -3.25
C ILE A 105 -10.32 36.08 -2.67
N ASP A 106 -9.22 35.61 -2.08
CA ASP A 106 -8.19 36.48 -1.50
C ASP A 106 -7.28 37.11 -2.58
N GLN A 107 -7.38 36.68 -3.84
CA GLN A 107 -6.66 37.28 -4.97
C GLN A 107 -7.42 38.43 -5.63
N PHE A 108 -8.73 38.55 -5.41
CA PHE A 108 -9.48 39.71 -5.86
C PHE A 108 -9.17 40.92 -4.95
N PRO A 109 -8.97 42.13 -5.51
CA PRO A 109 -8.89 43.34 -4.70
C PRO A 109 -10.17 43.51 -3.89
N SER A 110 -10.06 43.77 -2.59
CA SER A 110 -11.22 43.89 -1.69
C SER A 110 -12.20 44.98 -2.12
N SER A 111 -11.70 46.08 -2.70
CA SER A 111 -12.51 47.17 -3.28
C SER A 111 -13.32 46.76 -4.51
N GLU A 112 -13.00 45.61 -5.11
CA GLU A 112 -13.66 45.06 -6.29
C GLU A 112 -14.55 43.85 -5.96
N LEU A 113 -14.76 43.58 -4.67
CA LEU A 113 -15.74 42.63 -4.17
C LEU A 113 -16.92 43.39 -3.55
N SER A 114 -18.14 42.91 -3.77
CA SER A 114 -19.37 43.44 -3.14
C SER A 114 -19.80 42.64 -1.91
N PHE A 115 -19.01 41.66 -1.47
CA PHE A 115 -19.30 40.98 -0.22
C PHE A 115 -19.35 41.98 0.93
N THR A 116 -20.40 41.91 1.75
CA THR A 116 -20.31 42.42 3.12
C THR A 116 -19.34 41.55 3.93
N ASN A 117 -18.74 42.08 4.99
CA ASN A 117 -17.87 41.30 5.87
C ASN A 117 -18.54 40.02 6.36
N SER A 118 -19.82 40.09 6.76
CA SER A 118 -20.58 38.91 7.21
C SER A 118 -20.80 37.88 6.10
N SER A 119 -21.11 38.31 4.87
CA SER A 119 -21.29 37.38 3.75
C SER A 119 -19.98 36.76 3.27
N LEU A 120 -18.87 37.50 3.36
CA LEU A 120 -17.54 36.98 3.02
C LEU A 120 -17.12 35.89 4.00
N GLU A 121 -17.28 36.12 5.30
CA GLU A 121 -16.98 35.10 6.31
C GLU A 121 -17.86 33.86 6.14
N LYS A 122 -19.16 34.04 5.88
CA LYS A 122 -20.06 32.91 5.60
C LYS A 122 -19.63 32.12 4.36
N TRP A 123 -19.17 32.80 3.30
CA TRP A 123 -18.63 32.15 2.11
C TRP A 123 -17.37 31.35 2.43
N LYS A 124 -16.42 31.94 3.19
CA LYS A 124 -15.19 31.27 3.62
C LYS A 124 -15.49 30.05 4.50
N ASP A 125 -16.46 30.14 5.39
CA ASP A 125 -16.88 29.01 6.24
C ASP A 125 -17.51 27.88 5.42
N ASN A 126 -18.36 28.19 4.44
CA ASN A 126 -18.89 27.18 3.52
C ASN A 126 -17.76 26.45 2.76
N MET A 127 -16.77 27.19 2.28
CA MET A 127 -15.59 26.60 1.64
C MET A 127 -14.80 25.69 2.59
N ARG A 128 -14.58 26.11 3.84
CA ARG A 128 -13.89 25.30 4.87
C ARG A 128 -14.65 24.01 5.17
N VAL A 129 -15.98 24.06 5.22
CA VAL A 129 -16.83 22.86 5.36
C VAL A 129 -16.60 21.91 4.19
N LEU A 130 -16.66 22.40 2.94
CA LEU A 130 -16.41 21.57 1.75
C LEU A 130 -14.99 20.96 1.74
N ILE A 131 -13.97 21.71 2.17
CA ILE A 131 -12.60 21.20 2.31
C ILE A 131 -12.54 20.07 3.34
N THR A 132 -13.15 20.26 4.51
CA THR A 132 -13.16 19.27 5.59
C THR A 132 -13.90 18.00 5.18
N THR A 133 -15.04 18.15 4.51
CA THR A 133 -15.81 17.02 3.97
C THR A 133 -14.98 16.21 2.97
N GLU A 134 -14.27 16.88 2.07
CA GLU A 134 -13.39 16.22 1.10
C GLU A 134 -12.22 15.49 1.77
N GLN A 135 -11.58 16.12 2.77
CA GLN A 135 -10.50 15.49 3.53
C GLN A 135 -10.99 14.22 4.26
N ASN A 136 -12.16 14.29 4.91
CA ASN A 136 -12.76 13.13 5.56
C ASN A 136 -13.09 12.02 4.56
N ARG A 137 -13.59 12.37 3.37
CA ARG A 137 -13.86 11.40 2.29
C ARG A 137 -12.59 10.68 1.86
N LEU A 138 -11.48 11.40 1.64
CA LEU A 138 -10.20 10.81 1.28
C LEU A 138 -9.68 9.86 2.36
N LEU A 139 -9.79 10.25 3.64
CA LEU A 139 -9.40 9.38 4.76
C LEU A 139 -10.21 8.07 4.80
N GLU A 140 -11.52 8.11 4.51
CA GLU A 140 -12.34 6.89 4.47
C GLU A 140 -11.97 6.00 3.28
N ILE A 141 -11.58 6.57 2.13
CA ILE A 141 -11.07 5.79 1.00
C ILE A 141 -9.76 5.10 1.36
N GLU A 142 -8.80 5.83 1.94
CA GLU A 142 -7.52 5.27 2.38
C GLU A 142 -7.72 4.13 3.38
N LYS A 143 -8.66 4.28 4.32
CA LYS A 143 -9.03 3.21 5.27
C LYS A 143 -9.62 1.99 4.56
N ALA A 144 -10.49 2.19 3.58
CA ALA A 144 -11.10 1.10 2.83
C ALA A 144 -10.06 0.34 1.98
N GLU A 145 -9.16 1.07 1.31
CA GLU A 145 -8.05 0.48 0.56
C GLU A 145 -7.10 -0.32 1.45
N GLU A 146 -6.74 0.22 2.62
CA GLU A 146 -5.86 -0.48 3.56
C GLU A 146 -6.52 -1.72 4.16
N LEU A 147 -7.84 -1.65 4.43
CA LEU A 147 -8.60 -2.82 4.87
C LEU A 147 -8.59 -3.93 3.81
N GLU A 148 -8.74 -3.59 2.53
CA GLU A 148 -8.74 -4.57 1.45
C GLU A 148 -7.35 -5.16 1.19
N LYS A 149 -6.29 -4.33 1.28
CA LYS A 149 -4.90 -4.80 1.28
C LYS A 149 -4.65 -5.76 2.43
N SER A 150 -5.07 -5.41 3.64
CA SER A 150 -4.94 -6.26 4.83
C SER A 150 -5.62 -7.62 4.66
N LYS A 151 -6.87 -7.66 4.17
CA LYS A 151 -7.56 -8.93 3.84
C LYS A 151 -6.79 -9.75 2.80
N SER A 152 -6.28 -9.10 1.75
CA SER A 152 -5.51 -9.76 0.70
C SER A 152 -4.21 -10.36 1.25
N ARG A 153 -3.51 -9.66 2.15
CA ARG A 153 -2.33 -10.16 2.85
C ARG A 153 -2.67 -11.41 3.67
N VAL A 154 -3.78 -11.40 4.41
CA VAL A 154 -4.23 -12.55 5.21
C VAL A 154 -4.49 -13.76 4.34
N LEU A 155 -5.26 -13.61 3.25
CA LEU A 155 -5.56 -14.71 2.33
C LEU A 155 -4.31 -15.29 1.66
N LEU A 156 -3.36 -14.43 1.28
CA LEU A 156 -2.09 -14.88 0.71
C LEU A 156 -1.27 -15.66 1.74
N ALA A 157 -1.11 -15.11 2.95
CA ALA A 157 -0.37 -15.78 4.01
C ALA A 157 -1.00 -17.13 4.39
N ASP A 158 -2.33 -17.22 4.49
CA ASP A 158 -3.04 -18.48 4.73
C ASP A 158 -2.69 -19.52 3.64
N SER A 159 -2.80 -19.14 2.37
CA SER A 159 -2.49 -20.04 1.26
C SER A 159 -1.02 -20.51 1.24
N LEU A 160 -0.07 -19.66 1.61
CA LEU A 160 1.34 -20.04 1.69
C LEU A 160 1.61 -20.99 2.85
N ILE A 161 0.89 -20.80 3.96
CA ILE A 161 1.03 -21.63 5.15
C ILE A 161 0.40 -23.00 4.95
N ASP A 162 -0.70 -23.12 4.21
CA ASP A 162 -1.24 -24.42 3.83
C ASP A 162 -0.20 -25.25 3.05
N LEU A 163 0.46 -24.64 2.05
CA LEU A 163 1.54 -25.30 1.29
C LEU A 163 2.77 -25.59 2.15
N PHE A 164 3.14 -24.69 3.07
CA PHE A 164 4.20 -24.94 4.04
C PHE A 164 3.91 -26.18 4.88
N ILE A 165 2.68 -26.31 5.38
CA ILE A 165 2.21 -27.43 6.21
C ILE A 165 2.24 -28.74 5.41
N GLU A 166 1.73 -28.73 4.17
CA GLU A 166 1.73 -29.90 3.29
C GLU A 166 3.14 -30.47 3.07
N ASN A 167 4.14 -29.60 2.94
CA ASN A 167 5.53 -29.99 2.69
C ASN A 167 6.36 -30.18 3.97
N TYR A 168 5.84 -29.80 5.14
CA TYR A 168 6.61 -29.72 6.38
C TYR A 168 7.24 -31.07 6.77
N ALA A 169 6.47 -32.16 6.72
CA ALA A 169 6.96 -33.49 7.07
C ALA A 169 8.08 -33.95 6.12
N SER A 170 7.94 -33.73 4.81
CA SER A 170 8.95 -34.08 3.82
C SER A 170 10.29 -33.37 4.04
N VAL A 171 10.24 -32.11 4.49
CA VAL A 171 11.44 -31.33 4.81
C VAL A 171 12.00 -31.72 6.18
N PHE A 172 11.19 -31.71 7.24
CA PHE A 172 11.67 -31.86 8.61
C PHE A 172 11.91 -33.32 9.02
N ASP A 173 11.01 -34.24 8.65
CA ASP A 173 11.23 -35.67 8.91
C ASP A 173 12.29 -36.26 7.97
N GLY A 174 12.38 -35.74 6.74
CA GLY A 174 13.44 -36.06 5.79
C GLY A 174 14.82 -35.61 6.27
N ALA A 175 14.95 -34.36 6.75
CA ALA A 175 16.21 -33.81 7.25
C ALA A 175 16.86 -34.66 8.34
N ASN A 176 16.05 -35.24 9.24
CA ASN A 176 16.54 -36.10 10.32
C ASN A 176 17.13 -37.44 9.83
N LYS A 177 16.96 -37.78 8.54
CA LYS A 177 17.44 -39.01 7.90
C LYS A 177 18.55 -38.77 6.87
N GLY A 178 18.98 -37.53 6.64
CA GLY A 178 19.99 -37.21 5.61
C GLY A 178 19.45 -37.29 4.17
N SER A 179 18.19 -36.96 3.96
CA SER A 179 17.48 -37.18 2.69
C SER A 179 17.47 -35.97 1.74
N PHE A 180 18.08 -34.84 2.07
CA PHE A 180 18.05 -33.66 1.20
C PHE A 180 18.73 -33.87 -0.16
N SER A 181 19.68 -34.80 -0.24
CA SER A 181 20.25 -35.24 -1.52
C SER A 181 19.20 -35.80 -2.50
N GLU A 182 18.11 -36.41 -1.98
CA GLU A 182 17.01 -36.96 -2.79
C GLU A 182 16.02 -35.89 -3.29
N LEU A 183 16.06 -34.67 -2.70
CA LEU A 183 15.20 -33.55 -3.09
C LEU A 183 15.78 -32.71 -4.24
N ILE A 184 17.03 -32.98 -4.63
CA ILE A 184 17.77 -32.24 -5.64
C ILE A 184 17.29 -32.61 -7.05
N SER A 185 16.74 -31.63 -7.76
CA SER A 185 16.19 -31.84 -9.11
C SER A 185 17.23 -32.01 -10.23
N THR A 186 18.46 -31.51 -10.05
CA THR A 186 19.55 -31.60 -11.05
C THR A 186 20.93 -31.56 -10.39
N SER A 187 21.85 -32.47 -10.77
CA SER A 187 23.27 -32.39 -10.39
C SER A 187 23.96 -31.28 -11.20
N SER A 188 24.16 -30.11 -10.59
CA SER A 188 24.98 -29.05 -11.19
C SER A 188 26.25 -28.86 -10.37
N GLN A 189 27.32 -28.35 -10.98
CA GLN A 189 28.58 -27.98 -10.30
C GLN A 189 28.42 -26.78 -9.35
N ALA A 190 27.19 -26.31 -9.07
CA ALA A 190 26.91 -25.20 -8.17
C ALA A 190 26.57 -25.70 -6.76
N SER A 191 26.95 -24.93 -5.75
CA SER A 191 26.64 -25.18 -4.33
C SER A 191 25.17 -24.93 -3.96
N LEU A 192 24.30 -24.58 -4.91
CA LEU A 192 22.88 -24.27 -4.70
C LEU A 192 22.00 -25.09 -5.67
N TYR A 193 21.15 -25.95 -5.10
CA TYR A 193 20.33 -26.92 -5.79
C TYR A 193 18.85 -26.56 -5.69
N LYS A 194 18.12 -26.55 -6.80
CA LYS A 194 16.67 -26.31 -6.78
C LYS A 194 15.92 -27.54 -6.25
N VAL A 195 14.95 -27.28 -5.39
CA VAL A 195 14.08 -28.29 -4.78
C VAL A 195 12.77 -28.41 -5.56
N ASN A 196 12.29 -29.64 -5.78
CA ASN A 196 11.00 -29.90 -6.43
C ASN A 196 9.85 -29.97 -5.40
N LEU A 197 9.65 -28.89 -4.65
CA LEU A 197 8.54 -28.73 -3.70
C LEU A 197 7.87 -27.37 -3.95
N ASP A 198 6.54 -27.35 -3.95
CA ASP A 198 5.77 -26.12 -4.14
C ASP A 198 5.42 -25.48 -2.81
N PHE A 199 6.02 -24.31 -2.55
CA PHE A 199 5.73 -23.48 -1.38
C PHE A 199 4.95 -22.22 -1.74
N GLY A 200 4.45 -22.11 -2.97
CA GLY A 200 3.67 -20.99 -3.48
C GLY A 200 4.48 -20.01 -4.31
N SER A 201 3.76 -19.09 -4.96
CA SER A 201 4.29 -18.25 -6.06
C SER A 201 5.36 -17.24 -5.65
N ILE A 202 5.43 -16.87 -4.37
CA ILE A 202 6.44 -15.93 -3.85
C ILE A 202 7.56 -16.63 -3.09
N ALA A 203 7.55 -17.97 -3.10
CA ALA A 203 8.53 -18.79 -2.42
C ALA A 203 9.68 -19.18 -3.36
N ASN A 204 10.89 -19.17 -2.83
CA ASN A 204 12.07 -19.74 -3.47
C ASN A 204 12.67 -20.77 -2.51
N CYS A 205 12.76 -22.03 -2.94
CA CYS A 205 13.28 -23.13 -2.15
C CYS A 205 14.49 -23.75 -2.82
N SER A 206 15.57 -23.87 -2.05
CA SER A 206 16.84 -24.41 -2.51
C SER A 206 17.52 -25.22 -1.42
N VAL A 207 18.41 -26.13 -1.80
CA VAL A 207 19.32 -26.84 -0.89
C VAL A 207 20.74 -26.37 -1.19
N VAL A 208 21.50 -26.03 -0.15
CA VAL A 208 22.93 -25.73 -0.25
C VAL A 208 23.73 -26.76 0.53
N ILE A 209 24.99 -26.94 0.14
CA ILE A 209 25.95 -27.76 0.88
C ILE A 209 27.01 -26.82 1.43
N ASP A 210 27.19 -26.82 2.76
CA ASP A 210 28.21 -26.01 3.40
C ASP A 210 29.62 -26.60 3.26
N GLU A 211 30.63 -25.87 3.75
CA GLU A 211 32.05 -26.25 3.65
C GLU A 211 32.37 -27.59 4.34
N ASP A 212 31.56 -27.99 5.33
CA ASP A 212 31.70 -29.25 6.07
C ASP A 212 30.89 -30.38 5.42
N GLY A 213 30.25 -30.13 4.28
CA GLY A 213 29.44 -31.11 3.55
C GLY A 213 28.03 -31.29 4.11
N VAL A 214 27.52 -30.34 4.90
CA VAL A 214 26.18 -30.41 5.50
C VAL A 214 25.16 -29.77 4.58
N TYR A 215 24.03 -30.47 4.38
CA TYR A 215 22.93 -29.96 3.59
C TYR A 215 22.06 -29.00 4.42
N GLU A 216 21.76 -27.84 3.83
CA GLU A 216 20.79 -26.88 4.37
C GLU A 216 19.72 -26.60 3.33
N LEU A 217 18.45 -26.83 3.68
CA LEU A 217 17.32 -26.37 2.89
C LEU A 217 17.00 -24.93 3.28
N ILE A 218 17.00 -24.03 2.30
CA ILE A 218 16.69 -22.61 2.44
C ILE A 218 15.41 -22.32 1.67
N LEU A 219 14.36 -21.96 2.39
CA LEU A 219 13.11 -21.45 1.88
C LEU A 219 13.02 -19.95 2.18
N VAL A 220 12.80 -19.16 1.13
CA VAL A 220 12.64 -17.70 1.22
C VAL A 220 11.28 -17.31 0.66
N TYR A 221 10.47 -16.62 1.45
CA TYR A 221 9.28 -15.92 0.96
C TYR A 221 9.63 -14.47 0.67
N SER A 222 9.58 -14.07 -0.60
CA SER A 222 9.85 -12.69 -1.03
C SER A 222 8.56 -11.87 -1.02
N THR A 223 8.43 -10.98 -0.05
CA THR A 223 7.21 -10.21 0.20
C THR A 223 7.16 -8.89 -0.56
N SER A 224 8.11 -8.65 -1.47
CA SER A 224 8.25 -7.37 -2.19
C SER A 224 8.29 -6.16 -1.23
N SER A 225 9.00 -6.32 -0.12
CA SER A 225 9.13 -5.33 0.95
C SER A 225 7.84 -5.02 1.75
N ASP A 226 6.80 -5.87 1.67
CA ASP A 226 5.62 -5.76 2.52
C ASP A 226 5.91 -6.34 3.92
N GLU A 227 6.25 -5.45 4.86
CA GLU A 227 6.54 -5.79 6.26
C GLU A 227 5.38 -6.53 6.95
N GLN A 228 4.13 -6.13 6.69
CA GLN A 228 2.97 -6.73 7.35
C GLN A 228 2.76 -8.17 6.88
N LEU A 229 2.89 -8.41 5.57
CA LEU A 229 2.83 -9.75 5.01
C LEU A 229 3.97 -10.63 5.54
N ALA A 230 5.19 -10.09 5.62
CA ALA A 230 6.35 -10.79 6.15
C ALA A 230 6.16 -11.24 7.60
N ASN A 231 5.66 -10.33 8.44
CA ASN A 231 5.34 -10.62 9.83
C ASN A 231 4.26 -11.71 9.93
N LEU A 232 3.20 -11.64 9.11
CA LEU A 232 2.13 -12.61 9.14
C LEU A 232 2.57 -14.02 8.73
N ILE A 233 3.39 -14.13 7.67
CA ILE A 233 3.98 -15.42 7.24
C ILE A 233 4.89 -15.95 8.35
N MET A 234 5.78 -15.11 8.88
CA MET A 234 6.70 -15.50 9.95
C MET A 234 5.95 -16.01 11.19
N GLU A 235 4.93 -15.29 11.67
CA GLU A 235 4.15 -15.68 12.85
C GLU A 235 3.43 -17.02 12.64
N LYS A 236 2.85 -17.23 11.46
CA LYS A 236 2.15 -18.48 11.13
C LYS A 236 3.12 -19.66 11.00
N CYS A 237 4.24 -19.49 10.30
CA CYS A 237 5.31 -20.50 10.24
C CYS A 237 5.80 -20.85 11.64
N TYR A 238 6.12 -19.83 12.45
CA TYR A 238 6.57 -20.00 13.84
C TYR A 238 5.57 -20.81 14.66
N LYS A 239 4.28 -20.44 14.63
CA LYS A 239 3.22 -21.13 15.37
C LYS A 239 3.09 -22.59 14.97
N TYR A 240 3.20 -22.89 13.67
CA TYR A 240 3.13 -24.26 13.19
C TYR A 240 4.36 -25.07 13.63
N ILE A 241 5.57 -24.53 13.41
CA ILE A 241 6.82 -25.17 13.83
C ILE A 241 6.78 -25.48 15.32
N SER A 242 6.55 -24.47 16.17
CA SER A 242 6.56 -24.64 17.63
C SER A 242 5.53 -25.65 18.14
N SER A 243 4.47 -25.95 17.39
CA SER A 243 3.46 -26.96 17.78
C SER A 243 3.73 -28.36 17.20
N HIS A 244 4.62 -28.49 16.21
CA HIS A 244 4.89 -29.74 15.49
C HIS A 244 6.37 -30.18 15.56
N LEU A 245 7.19 -29.51 16.36
CA LEU A 245 8.54 -29.97 16.68
C LEU A 245 8.48 -31.28 17.47
N LYS A 246 9.37 -32.21 17.11
CA LYS A 246 9.57 -33.44 17.88
C LYS A 246 10.15 -33.12 19.25
N GLU A 247 9.90 -34.00 20.21
CA GLU A 247 10.50 -33.92 21.53
C GLU A 247 12.04 -33.89 21.43
N GLY A 248 12.66 -32.96 22.16
CA GLY A 248 14.12 -32.77 22.18
C GLY A 248 14.61 -31.49 21.49
N PHE A 249 13.78 -30.82 20.69
CA PHE A 249 14.11 -29.48 20.18
C PHE A 249 13.92 -28.41 21.26
N LYS A 250 14.84 -27.45 21.33
CA LYS A 250 14.73 -26.25 22.18
C LYS A 250 14.80 -24.98 21.34
N GLU A 251 13.89 -24.05 21.63
CA GLU A 251 13.94 -22.71 21.05
C GLU A 251 15.01 -21.86 21.74
N SER A 252 15.76 -21.11 20.94
CA SER A 252 16.69 -20.08 21.34
C SER A 252 16.65 -18.92 20.34
N LYS A 253 17.43 -17.87 20.61
CA LYS A 253 17.61 -16.74 19.70
C LYS A 253 19.08 -16.55 19.41
N MET A 254 19.41 -16.35 18.14
CA MET A 254 20.77 -16.02 17.70
C MET A 254 20.79 -14.57 17.24
N PHE A 255 21.73 -13.77 17.74
CA PHE A 255 21.89 -12.38 17.31
C PHE A 255 22.38 -12.32 15.85
N ASP A 256 21.66 -11.57 15.02
CA ASP A 256 22.05 -11.20 13.66
C ASP A 256 21.39 -9.86 13.30
N GLY A 257 22.21 -8.82 13.14
CA GLY A 257 21.76 -7.45 12.84
C GLY A 257 21.09 -7.27 11.47
N ASN A 258 21.14 -8.29 10.60
CA ASN A 258 20.46 -8.29 9.31
C ASN A 258 18.97 -8.64 9.41
N TYR A 259 18.49 -9.03 10.60
CA TYR A 259 17.09 -9.40 10.83
C TYR A 259 16.34 -8.30 11.57
N GLN A 260 15.03 -8.19 11.34
CA GLN A 260 14.18 -7.10 11.85
C GLN A 260 14.21 -6.97 13.38
N THR A 261 14.29 -8.08 14.10
CA THR A 261 14.39 -8.10 15.57
C THR A 261 15.84 -8.06 16.08
N ASN A 262 16.83 -7.96 15.19
CA ASN A 262 18.25 -8.27 15.42
C ASN A 262 18.51 -9.71 15.89
N PHE A 263 17.51 -10.58 15.84
CA PHE A 263 17.61 -11.98 16.20
C PHE A 263 16.91 -12.88 15.18
N ILE A 264 17.48 -14.07 15.02
CA ILE A 264 16.87 -15.20 14.33
C ILE A 264 16.34 -16.16 15.40
N LYS A 265 15.13 -16.69 15.20
CA LYS A 265 14.63 -17.79 16.04
C LYS A 265 15.31 -19.07 15.60
N VAL A 266 15.87 -19.80 16.55
CA VAL A 266 16.60 -21.06 16.30
C VAL A 266 15.98 -22.16 17.12
N PHE A 267 15.57 -23.25 16.47
CA PHE A 267 15.15 -24.48 17.14
C PHE A 267 16.23 -25.53 16.91
N ASP A 268 16.91 -25.91 17.99
CA ASP A 268 18.06 -26.80 17.93
C ASP A 268 17.76 -28.09 18.71
N PHE A 269 18.16 -29.24 18.17
CA PHE A 269 17.93 -30.53 18.81
C PHE A 269 18.95 -30.80 19.92
N GLN A 270 18.47 -31.19 21.10
CA GLN A 270 19.29 -31.45 22.30
C GLN A 270 18.99 -32.83 22.92
N GLY A 271 19.17 -33.91 22.16
CA GLY A 271 19.00 -35.29 22.63
C GLY A 271 20.30 -36.01 23.03
N GLN A 272 20.22 -36.94 23.98
CA GLN A 272 21.38 -37.70 24.49
C GLN A 272 22.11 -38.54 23.40
N LYS A 273 21.42 -38.98 22.34
CA LYS A 273 22.00 -39.74 21.23
C LYS A 273 22.86 -38.91 20.27
N PHE A 274 22.83 -37.59 20.39
CA PHE A 274 23.56 -36.66 19.52
C PHE A 274 24.86 -36.13 20.17
N ALA A 275 25.32 -36.75 21.27
CA ALA A 275 26.63 -36.43 21.85
C ALA A 275 27.80 -36.65 20.87
N ASP A 276 27.60 -37.50 19.85
CA ASP A 276 28.59 -37.86 18.82
C ASP A 276 28.37 -37.15 17.45
N THR A 277 27.52 -36.12 17.39
CA THR A 277 27.33 -35.31 16.16
C THR A 277 28.28 -34.11 16.09
N ALA A 278 28.73 -33.78 14.88
CA ALA A 278 29.49 -32.57 14.56
C ALA A 278 28.58 -31.35 14.35
N LYS A 279 27.39 -31.55 13.74
CA LYS A 279 26.31 -30.55 13.65
C LYS A 279 24.96 -31.19 13.97
N HIS A 280 24.14 -30.48 14.74
CA HIS A 280 22.80 -30.93 15.13
C HIS A 280 21.74 -30.51 14.11
N PRO A 281 20.62 -31.26 14.00
CA PRO A 281 19.46 -30.80 13.26
C PRO A 281 18.96 -29.48 13.83
N LYS A 282 18.79 -28.48 12.97
CA LYS A 282 18.46 -27.11 13.37
C LYS A 282 17.46 -26.51 12.41
N ILE A 283 16.49 -25.77 12.94
CA ILE A 283 15.60 -24.90 12.17
C ILE A 283 15.89 -23.45 12.53
N GLN A 284 15.98 -22.58 11.52
CA GLN A 284 16.09 -21.14 11.71
C GLN A 284 14.93 -20.44 11.01
N LEU A 285 14.35 -19.45 11.68
CA LEU A 285 13.24 -18.65 11.16
C LEU A 285 13.48 -17.17 11.47
N GLY A 286 13.34 -16.30 10.47
CA GLY A 286 13.43 -14.85 10.69
C GLY A 286 13.07 -14.01 9.47
N VAL A 287 12.83 -12.72 9.71
CA VAL A 287 12.55 -11.72 8.66
C VAL A 287 13.75 -10.80 8.49
N LYS A 288 14.24 -10.62 7.25
CA LYS A 288 15.31 -9.67 6.93
C LYS A 288 14.84 -8.23 7.14
N LYS A 289 15.72 -7.41 7.71
CA LYS A 289 15.41 -6.04 8.12
C LYS A 289 15.12 -5.09 6.96
N GLU A 290 15.83 -5.25 5.83
CA GLU A 290 15.72 -4.33 4.69
C GLU A 290 14.79 -4.84 3.59
N SER A 291 14.86 -6.14 3.28
CA SER A 291 14.07 -6.74 2.20
C SER A 291 12.69 -7.26 2.64
N PHE A 292 12.46 -7.39 3.95
CA PHE A 292 11.28 -8.05 4.53
C PHE A 292 11.05 -9.48 4.01
N GLU A 293 12.11 -10.14 3.56
CA GLU A 293 12.07 -11.54 3.18
C GLU A 293 12.01 -12.43 4.41
N VAL A 294 11.13 -13.44 4.37
CA VAL A 294 11.01 -14.43 5.45
C VAL A 294 11.87 -15.63 5.10
N TYR A 295 12.88 -15.89 5.92
CA TYR A 295 13.80 -17.02 5.78
C TYR A 295 13.40 -18.15 6.71
N PHE A 296 13.27 -19.34 6.15
CA PHE A 296 13.16 -20.61 6.85
C PHE A 296 14.31 -21.51 6.39
N ILE A 297 15.19 -21.89 7.32
CA ILE A 297 16.36 -22.72 7.04
C ILE A 297 16.29 -23.99 7.87
N VAL A 298 16.50 -25.14 7.25
CA VAL A 298 16.58 -26.45 7.92
C VAL A 298 17.95 -27.05 7.63
N THR A 299 18.72 -27.34 8.68
CA THR A 299 20.06 -27.94 8.60
C THR A 299 19.96 -29.43 8.95
N GLU A 300 20.55 -30.31 8.12
CA GLU A 300 20.68 -31.74 8.43
C GLU A 300 21.74 -32.02 9.51
N PRO A 301 21.64 -33.15 10.25
CA PRO A 301 22.70 -33.56 11.15
C PRO A 301 23.95 -34.01 10.39
N LEU A 302 25.12 -33.71 10.95
CA LEU A 302 26.40 -34.30 10.54
C LEU A 302 26.97 -35.14 11.68
N PHE A 303 27.11 -36.45 11.49
CA PHE A 303 27.68 -37.37 12.48
C PHE A 303 29.21 -37.35 12.42
N ARG A 304 29.89 -37.36 13.58
CA ARG A 304 31.35 -37.50 13.63
C ARG A 304 31.73 -38.89 13.09
N ARG A 305 32.75 -38.93 12.24
CA ARG A 305 33.33 -40.18 11.71
C ARG A 305 34.35 -40.75 12.68
#